data_AF-A0A0F3NHR2-F1
#
_entry.id   AF-A0A0F3NHR2-F1
#
_cell.length_a   1.000
_cell.length_b   1.000
_cell.length_c   1.000
_cell.angle_alpha   90.00
_cell.angle_beta   90.00
_cell.angle_gamma   90.00
#
_symmetry.space_group_name_H-M   'P 1'
#
loop_
_entity.id
_entity.type
_entity.pdbx_description
1 polymer ?
#
loop_
_entity_poly.entity_id
_entity_poly.type
_entity_poly.pdbx_seq_one_letter_code
_entity_poly.pdbx_strand_id
1 'polypeptide(L)'
;MEMLMTFLMSHINYMAFAFFASIGLFIVITSGSRIKQLMGLGIFQTSVLIFYVSLGYVSEGIAPIVSRGDTALSYSNPLPSVLMLTAIVVGVVTVAVGLAIVVKIEKSS
;
A
#
# COMPACT_ATOMS: atom_id res chain seq x y z
N MET A 1 26.34 -17.96 -0.19
CA MET A 1 25.25 -17.65 -1.15
C MET A 1 23.88 -17.90 -0.51
N GLU A 2 23.71 -18.97 0.27
CA GLU A 2 22.47 -19.24 1.02
C GLU A 2 22.11 -18.18 2.08
N MET A 3 23.09 -17.69 2.85
CA MET A 3 22.87 -16.65 3.87
C MET A 3 22.34 -15.32 3.28
N LEU A 4 22.79 -14.98 2.07
CA LEU A 4 22.29 -13.81 1.34
C LEU A 4 20.84 -14.03 0.94
N MET A 5 20.50 -15.23 0.46
CA MET A 5 19.16 -15.53 -0.02
C MET A 5 18.13 -15.57 1.11
N THR A 6 18.49 -16.07 2.30
CA THR A 6 17.64 -16.00 3.49
C THR A 6 17.46 -14.57 4.00
N PHE A 7 18.50 -13.74 3.95
CA PHE A 7 18.38 -12.32 4.30
C PHE A 7 17.44 -11.56 3.34
N LEU A 8 17.60 -11.79 2.04
CA LEU A 8 16.73 -11.18 1.02
C LEU A 8 15.28 -11.65 1.13
N MET A 9 15.05 -12.95 1.33
CA MET A 9 13.70 -13.53 1.49
C MET A 9 13.00 -13.01 2.76
N SER A 10 13.73 -12.81 3.85
CA SER A 10 13.16 -12.31 5.10
C SER A 10 12.76 -10.84 5.06
N HIS A 11 13.41 -10.01 4.23
CA HIS A 11 13.18 -8.56 4.18
C HIS A 11 12.57 -8.07 2.85
N ILE A 12 12.15 -8.98 1.98
CA ILE A 12 11.66 -8.66 0.64
C ILE A 12 10.51 -7.65 0.66
N ASN A 13 9.60 -7.75 1.63
CA ASN A 13 8.46 -6.85 1.75
C ASN A 13 8.88 -5.41 2.09
N TYR A 14 9.87 -5.24 2.99
CA TYR A 14 10.40 -3.93 3.35
C TYR A 14 11.21 -3.30 2.21
N MET A 15 11.97 -4.11 1.48
CA MET A 15 12.69 -3.65 0.28
C MET A 15 11.72 -3.23 -0.83
N ALA A 16 10.66 -4.01 -1.05
CA ALA A 16 9.60 -3.68 -2.00
C ALA A 16 8.94 -2.34 -1.63
N PHE A 17 8.58 -2.14 -0.36
CA PHE A 17 8.07 -0.86 0.12
C PHE A 17 9.01 0.30 -0.22
N ALA A 18 10.29 0.20 0.16
CA ALA A 18 11.26 1.27 -0.07
C ALA A 18 11.41 1.59 -1.56
N PHE A 19 11.42 0.56 -2.41
CA PHE A 19 11.53 0.70 -3.85
C PHE A 19 10.30 1.40 -4.46
N PHE A 20 9.10 0.91 -4.17
CA PHE A 20 7.86 1.50 -4.70
C PHE A 20 7.60 2.90 -4.14
N ALA A 21 7.91 3.15 -2.87
CA ALA A 21 7.81 4.48 -2.27
C ALA A 21 8.75 5.48 -2.97
N SER A 22 9.99 5.08 -3.23
CA SER A 22 10.97 5.91 -3.93
C SER A 22 10.52 6.23 -5.37
N ILE A 23 10.01 5.23 -6.10
CA ILE A 23 9.48 5.43 -7.46
C ILE A 23 8.26 6.35 -7.46
N GLY A 24 7.30 6.12 -6.56
CA GLY A 24 6.09 6.94 -6.45
C GLY A 24 6.44 8.41 -6.18
N LEU A 25 7.34 8.67 -5.23
CA LEU A 25 7.80 10.01 -4.92
C LEU A 25 8.59 10.64 -6.07
N PHE A 26 9.45 9.87 -6.74
CA PHE A 26 10.20 10.34 -7.91
C PHE A 26 9.27 10.79 -9.05
N ILE A 27 8.22 10.02 -9.36
CA ILE A 27 7.24 10.39 -10.38
C ILE A 27 6.54 11.70 -10.00
N VAL A 28 6.15 11.87 -8.73
CA VAL A 28 5.48 13.10 -8.27
C VAL A 28 6.37 14.33 -8.48
N ILE A 29 7.66 14.23 -8.15
CA ILE A 29 8.61 15.35 -8.23
C ILE A 29 8.97 15.67 -9.70
N THR A 30 9.22 14.66 -10.53
CA THR A 30 9.77 14.85 -11.88
C THR A 30 8.71 15.05 -12.96
N SER A 31 7.45 14.65 -12.73
CA SER A 31 6.46 14.68 -13.80
C SER A 31 5.94 16.09 -14.13
N GLY A 32 5.96 16.42 -15.43
CA GLY A 32 5.44 17.69 -15.97
C GLY A 32 3.92 17.70 -16.25
N SER A 33 3.25 16.56 -16.16
CA SER A 33 1.79 16.44 -16.35
C SER A 33 1.09 16.10 -15.04
N ARG A 34 0.01 16.81 -14.72
CA ARG A 34 -0.76 16.62 -13.47
C ARG A 34 -1.32 15.21 -13.31
N ILE A 35 -1.66 14.53 -14.41
CA ILE A 35 -2.14 13.15 -14.39
C ILE A 35 -1.04 12.18 -13.91
N LYS A 36 0.19 12.33 -14.40
CA LYS A 36 1.33 11.50 -13.95
C LYS A 36 1.67 11.75 -12.47
N GLN A 37 1.50 12.98 -11.98
CA GLN A 37 1.64 13.29 -10.55
C GLN A 37 0.62 12.51 -9.71
N LEU A 38 -0.64 12.44 -10.13
CA LEU A 38 -1.68 11.66 -9.44
C LEU A 38 -1.39 10.14 -9.46
N MET A 39 -0.89 9.61 -10.59
CA MET A 39 -0.47 8.21 -10.68
C MET A 39 0.72 7.91 -9.74
N GLY A 40 1.70 8.81 -9.66
CA GLY A 40 2.82 8.71 -8.72
C GLY A 40 2.37 8.70 -7.26
N LEU A 41 1.39 9.54 -6.93
CA LEU A 41 0.77 9.57 -5.59
C LEU A 41 0.08 8.24 -5.24
N GLY A 42 -0.62 7.63 -6.20
CA GLY A 42 -1.25 6.32 -6.04
C GLY A 42 -0.25 5.18 -5.83
N ILE A 43 0.88 5.20 -6.53
CA ILE A 43 1.99 4.25 -6.33
C ILE A 43 2.60 4.41 -4.94
N PHE A 44 2.81 5.65 -4.50
CA PHE A 44 3.30 5.94 -3.14
C PHE A 44 2.31 5.48 -2.06
N GLN A 45 1.01 5.65 -2.27
CA GLN A 45 0.03 5.12 -1.34
C GLN A 45 0.09 3.58 -1.28
N THR A 46 0.16 2.92 -2.43
CA THR A 46 0.21 1.46 -2.51
C THR A 46 1.46 0.89 -1.82
N SER A 47 2.59 1.57 -1.89
CA SER A 47 3.80 1.13 -1.18
C SER A 47 3.60 1.20 0.34
N VAL A 48 3.01 2.28 0.87
CA VAL A 48 2.66 2.39 2.29
C VAL A 48 1.68 1.28 2.70
N LEU A 49 0.78 0.86 1.78
CA LEU A 49 -0.11 -0.27 2.06
C LEU A 49 0.68 -1.56 2.34
N ILE A 50 1.65 -1.87 1.48
CA ILE A 50 2.52 -3.05 1.61
C ILE A 50 3.29 -3.03 2.93
N PHE A 51 3.82 -1.87 3.32
CA PHE A 51 4.55 -1.71 4.58
C PHE A 51 3.68 -2.04 5.79
N TYR A 52 2.48 -1.47 5.86
CA TYR A 52 1.58 -1.70 7.00
C TYR A 52 1.05 -3.13 7.08
N VAL A 53 0.74 -3.76 5.94
CA VAL A 53 0.35 -5.18 5.91
C VAL A 53 1.48 -6.06 6.45
N SER A 54 2.72 -5.72 6.12
CA SER A 54 3.91 -6.45 6.59
C SER A 54 4.11 -6.34 8.11
N LEU A 55 3.75 -5.20 8.72
CA LEU A 55 3.77 -5.03 10.18
C LEU A 55 2.64 -5.82 10.89
N GLY A 56 1.52 -6.05 10.20
CA GLY A 56 0.37 -6.77 10.74
C GLY A 56 0.44 -8.28 10.60
N TYR A 57 1.42 -8.80 9.86
CA TYR A 57 1.59 -10.22 9.64
C TYR A 57 2.14 -10.90 10.90
N VAL A 58 1.40 -11.88 11.41
CA VAL A 58 1.83 -12.76 12.49
C VAL A 58 2.04 -14.15 11.90
N SER A 59 3.22 -14.74 12.11
CA SER A 59 3.51 -16.11 11.67
C SER A 59 2.49 -17.08 12.25
N GLU A 60 1.90 -17.94 11.39
CA GLU A 60 0.81 -18.88 11.73
C GLU A 60 -0.53 -18.22 12.13
N GLY A 61 -0.69 -16.90 11.93
CA GLY A 61 -1.92 -16.17 12.27
C GLY A 61 -3.01 -16.34 11.22
N ILE A 62 -4.10 -17.04 11.57
CA ILE A 62 -5.27 -17.19 10.69
C ILE A 62 -6.00 -15.83 10.58
N ALA A 63 -6.69 -15.57 9.47
CA ALA A 63 -7.49 -14.36 9.31
C ALA A 63 -8.43 -14.15 10.52
N PRO A 64 -8.58 -12.93 11.05
CA PRO A 64 -9.36 -12.64 12.25
C PRO A 64 -10.88 -12.71 12.00
N ILE A 65 -11.35 -13.90 11.63
CA ILE A 65 -12.75 -14.23 11.37
C ILE A 65 -13.11 -15.33 12.35
N VAL A 66 -13.89 -15.00 13.37
CA VAL A 66 -14.29 -15.97 14.40
C VAL A 66 -15.40 -16.85 13.82
N SER A 67 -15.11 -18.12 13.53
CA SER A 67 -16.11 -19.12 13.15
C SER A 67 -16.56 -19.95 14.36
N ARG A 68 -17.84 -20.35 14.40
CA ARG A 68 -18.35 -21.26 15.44
C ARG A 68 -17.73 -22.65 15.23
N GLY A 69 -16.79 -23.02 16.11
CA GLY A 69 -16.08 -24.31 16.09
C GLY A 69 -14.59 -24.22 15.79
N ASP A 70 -14.03 -23.03 15.63
CA ASP A 70 -12.60 -22.86 15.37
C ASP A 70 -11.74 -23.10 16.62
N THR A 71 -10.79 -24.02 16.50
CA THR A 71 -9.71 -24.28 17.48
C THR A 71 -8.44 -23.50 17.13
N ALA A 72 -8.57 -22.38 16.42
CA ALA A 72 -7.46 -21.51 16.02
C ALA A 72 -6.80 -20.87 17.24
N LEU A 73 -5.55 -21.26 17.53
CA LEU A 73 -4.77 -20.75 18.67
C LEU A 73 -4.18 -19.34 18.43
N SER A 74 -4.06 -18.91 17.17
CA SER A 74 -3.46 -17.63 16.79
C SER A 74 -4.22 -16.97 15.64
N TYR A 75 -4.69 -15.74 15.86
CA TYR A 75 -5.27 -14.87 14.82
C TYR A 75 -4.25 -13.79 14.42
N SER A 76 -4.25 -13.42 13.14
CA SER A 76 -3.52 -12.23 12.68
C SER A 76 -4.11 -10.95 13.28
N ASN A 77 -3.29 -9.91 13.42
CA ASN A 77 -3.70 -8.66 14.05
C ASN A 77 -4.81 -7.97 13.22
N PRO A 78 -6.01 -7.72 13.79
CA PRO A 78 -7.12 -7.09 13.06
C PRO A 78 -6.91 -5.58 12.87
N LEU A 79 -5.99 -4.93 13.59
CA LEU A 79 -5.77 -3.49 13.48
C LEU A 79 -5.26 -3.10 12.08
N PRO A 80 -4.18 -3.69 11.54
CA PRO A 80 -3.69 -3.32 10.22
C PRO A 80 -4.71 -3.60 9.12
N SER A 81 -5.40 -4.75 9.13
CA SER A 81 -6.33 -5.10 8.04
C SER A 81 -7.46 -4.09 7.86
N VAL A 82 -8.05 -3.59 8.95
CA VAL A 82 -9.11 -2.59 8.90
C VAL A 82 -8.57 -1.21 8.50
N LEU A 83 -7.42 -0.80 9.04
CA LEU A 83 -6.77 0.47 8.67
C LEU A 83 -6.34 0.50 7.19
N MET A 84 -6.01 -0.65 6.62
CA MET A 84 -5.66 -0.75 5.20
C MET A 84 -6.89 -0.63 4.31
N LEU A 85 -8.01 -1.25 4.71
CA LEU A 85 -9.26 -1.12 3.96
C LEU A 85 -9.71 0.34 3.89
N THR A 86 -9.61 1.09 4.98
CA THR A 86 -9.94 2.53 4.97
C THR A 86 -8.95 3.33 4.14
N ALA A 87 -7.65 3.05 4.25
CA ALA A 87 -6.63 3.71 3.43
C ALA A 87 -6.86 3.50 1.93
N ILE A 88 -7.22 2.28 1.50
CA ILE A 88 -7.53 1.97 0.10
C ILE A 88 -8.69 2.82 -0.40
N VAL A 89 -9.80 2.88 0.35
CA VAL A 89 -10.97 3.69 -0.02
C VAL A 89 -10.60 5.17 -0.12
N VAL A 90 -9.87 5.71 0.85
CA VAL A 90 -9.38 7.10 0.82
C VAL A 90 -8.50 7.36 -0.42
N GLY A 91 -7.69 6.40 -0.83
CA GLY A 91 -6.88 6.53 -2.05
C GLY A 91 -7.67 6.64 -3.32
N VAL A 92 -8.64 5.74 -3.50
CA VAL A 92 -9.51 5.77 -4.69
C VAL A 92 -10.28 7.10 -4.74
N VAL A 93 -10.78 7.57 -3.61
CA VAL A 93 -11.52 8.84 -3.52
C VAL A 93 -10.61 10.04 -3.83
N THR A 94 -9.40 10.10 -3.28
CA THR A 94 -8.48 11.22 -3.52
C THR A 94 -7.99 11.25 -4.96
N VAL A 95 -7.73 10.10 -5.61
CA VAL A 95 -7.40 10.03 -7.03
C VAL A 95 -8.58 10.48 -7.90
N ALA A 96 -9.81 10.03 -7.59
CA ALA A 96 -11.00 10.44 -8.33
C ALA A 96 -11.24 11.96 -8.25
N VAL A 97 -11.16 12.53 -7.04
CA VAL A 97 -11.28 13.99 -6.83
C VAL A 97 -10.13 14.73 -7.52
N GLY A 98 -8.90 14.25 -7.40
CA GLY A 98 -7.74 14.83 -8.06
C GLY A 98 -7.89 14.86 -9.58
N LEU A 99 -8.34 13.77 -10.19
CA LEU A 99 -8.62 13.71 -11.62
C LEU A 99 -9.75 14.66 -12.02
N ALA A 100 -10.83 14.75 -11.24
CA ALA A 100 -11.92 15.69 -11.50
C ALA A 100 -11.44 17.14 -11.50
N ILE A 101 -10.54 17.50 -10.57
CA ILE A 101 -9.91 18.82 -10.52
C ILE A 101 -9.03 19.04 -11.76
N VAL A 102 -8.18 18.07 -12.12
CA VAL A 102 -7.31 18.18 -13.30
C VAL A 102 -8.14 18.39 -14.58
N VAL A 103 -9.20 17.60 -14.78
CA VAL A 103 -10.10 17.74 -15.93
C VAL A 103 -10.78 19.12 -15.94
N LYS A 104 -11.19 19.63 -14.78
CA LYS A 104 -11.79 20.98 -14.69
C LYS A 104 -10.80 22.07 -15.08
N ILE A 105 -9.54 21.96 -14.68
CA ILE A 105 -8.50 22.94 -15.03
C ILE A 105 -8.20 22.89 -16.53
N GLU A 106 -8.04 21.69 -17.10
CA GLU A 106 -7.79 21.53 -18.54
C GLU A 106 -8.96 22.04 -19.39
N LYS A 107 -10.21 21.84 -18.94
CA LYS A 107 -11.39 22.34 -19.67
C LYS A 107 -11.61 23.86 -19.54
N SER A 108 -11.05 24.47 -18.50
CA SER A 108 -11.17 25.91 -18.24
C SER A 108 -10.04 26.72 -18.88
N SER A 109 -9.01 26.06 -19.41
CA SER A 109 -7.88 26.67 -20.11
C SER A 109 -8.06 26.59 -21.62
#